data_AF-A0A9E1NVK4-F1
#
_entry.id   AF-A0A9E1NVK4-F1
#
_cell.length_a   1.000
_cell.length_b   1.000
_cell.length_c   1.000
_cell.angle_alpha   90.00
_cell.angle_beta   90.00
_cell.angle_gamma   90.00
#
_symmetry.space_group_name_H-M   'P 1'
#
loop_
_entity.id
_entity.type
_entity.pdbx_description
1 polymer ?
#
loop_
_entity_poly.entity_id
_entity_poly.type
_entity_poly.pdbx_seq_one_letter_code
_entity_poly.pdbx_strand_id
1 'polypeptide(L)'
;MQVSIESLEGLQRKLTIQVPSDMIATAIDKKLKKLSKTVKMDGFRPGKVPVSVVKQAYGAQVRQEVIGDVIESSYHEAILQEKLRPAGMPEILPISDAEDKDGIAYSATVEVYPEITSVELESLEIEKPIADISEDDMD
;
A
#
# COMPACT_ATOMS: atom_id res chain seq x y z
N MET A 1 15.58 3.53 1.87
CA MET A 1 14.58 3.12 0.88
C MET A 1 14.86 3.85 -0.41
N GLN A 2 14.82 3.16 -1.55
CA GLN A 2 15.00 3.76 -2.86
C GLN A 2 13.73 3.51 -3.68
N VAL A 3 13.23 4.58 -4.31
CA VAL A 3 12.02 4.55 -5.14
C VAL A 3 12.42 5.08 -6.51
N SER A 4 12.15 4.29 -7.55
CA SER A 4 12.34 4.67 -8.95
C SER A 4 10.99 4.59 -9.66
N ILE A 5 10.64 5.65 -10.38
CA ILE A 5 9.38 5.71 -11.14
C ILE A 5 9.70 5.65 -12.63
N GLU A 6 9.02 4.74 -13.31
CA GLU A 6 9.01 4.64 -14.76
C GLU A 6 7.60 4.96 -15.26
N SER A 7 7.49 5.90 -16.21
CA SER A 7 6.22 6.17 -16.89
C SER A 7 6.08 5.21 -18.06
N LEU A 8 5.04 4.38 -18.01
CA LEU A 8 4.67 3.48 -19.09
C LEU A 8 3.67 4.17 -20.03
N GLU A 9 3.18 3.43 -21.03
CA GLU A 9 2.20 3.94 -21.96
C GLU A 9 0.90 4.38 -21.25
N GLY A 10 0.39 5.55 -21.64
CA GLY A 10 -0.83 6.14 -21.10
C GLY A 10 -0.71 6.52 -19.61
N LEU A 11 -1.66 6.01 -18.82
CA LEU A 11 -1.80 6.32 -17.39
C LEU A 11 -1.06 5.32 -16.49
N GLN A 12 -0.35 4.35 -17.06
CA GLN A 12 0.39 3.37 -16.28
C GLN A 12 1.70 3.95 -15.77
N ARG A 13 1.98 3.69 -14.49
CA ARG A 13 3.22 4.04 -13.80
C ARG A 13 3.74 2.78 -13.14
N LYS A 14 5.02 2.49 -13.35
CA LYS A 14 5.73 1.40 -12.69
C LYS A 14 6.66 1.97 -11.63
N LEU A 15 6.41 1.62 -10.38
CA LEU A 15 7.25 1.98 -9.26
C LEU A 15 8.15 0.80 -8.92
N THR A 16 9.46 0.98 -9.01
CA THR A 16 10.43 0.01 -8.49
C THR A 16 10.88 0.49 -7.12
N ILE A 17 10.56 -0.29 -6.09
CA ILE A 17 10.83 0.05 -4.70
C ILE A 17 11.82 -0.96 -4.13
N GLN A 18 12.92 -0.45 -3.57
CA GLN A 18 13.91 -1.25 -2.87
C GLN A 18 13.91 -0.89 -1.38
N VAL A 19 13.57 -1.88 -0.57
CA VAL A 19 13.52 -1.79 0.88
C VAL A 19 14.79 -2.44 1.46
N PRO A 20 15.59 -1.70 2.23
CA PRO A 20 16.81 -2.25 2.84
C PRO A 20 16.48 -3.28 3.93
N SER A 21 17.36 -4.26 4.11
CA SER A 21 17.19 -5.34 5.09
C SER A 21 17.06 -4.84 6.54
N ASP A 22 17.68 -3.70 6.89
CA ASP A 22 17.59 -3.08 8.22
C ASP A 22 16.15 -2.70 8.62
N MET A 23 15.36 -2.18 7.66
CA MET A 23 13.96 -1.83 7.90
C MET A 23 13.12 -3.09 8.15
N ILE A 24 13.39 -4.15 7.39
CA ILE A 24 12.71 -5.44 7.54
C ILE A 24 13.07 -6.07 8.89
N ALA A 25 14.35 -6.07 9.28
CA ALA A 25 14.81 -6.59 10.56
C ALA A 25 14.12 -5.86 11.74
N THR A 26 14.03 -4.53 11.65
CA THR A 26 13.35 -3.71 12.65
C THR A 26 11.86 -4.04 12.75
N ALA A 27 11.19 -4.25 11.62
CA ALA A 27 9.78 -4.65 11.58
C ALA A 27 9.55 -6.06 12.17
N ILE A 28 10.45 -7.01 11.87
CA ILE A 28 10.43 -8.36 12.43
C ILE A 28 10.58 -8.31 13.95
N ASP A 29 11.58 -7.57 14.46
CA ASP A 29 11.79 -7.45 15.91
C ASP A 29 10.59 -6.80 16.61
N LYS A 30 9.94 -5.82 15.98
CA LYS A 30 8.73 -5.17 16.50
C LYS A 30 7.56 -6.15 16.57
N LYS A 31 7.35 -6.98 15.53
CA LYS A 31 6.29 -7.99 15.50
C LYS A 31 6.56 -9.11 16.50
N LEU A 32 7.80 -9.60 16.60
CA LEU A 32 8.21 -10.60 17.58
C LEU A 32 8.03 -10.11 19.03
N LYS A 33 8.36 -8.85 19.33
CA LYS A 33 8.10 -8.23 20.65
C LYS A 33 6.60 -8.08 20.96
N LYS A 34 5.75 -7.91 19.94
CA LYS A 34 4.30 -7.88 20.11
C LYS A 34 3.77 -9.29 20.39
N LEU A 35 4.24 -10.27 19.64
CA LEU A 35 3.90 -11.68 19.80
C LEU A 35 4.33 -12.25 21.15
N SER A 36 5.51 -11.89 21.66
CA SER A 36 5.98 -12.36 22.97
C SER A 36 5.07 -11.95 24.13
N LYS A 37 4.29 -10.88 23.96
CA LYS A 37 3.31 -10.40 24.94
C LYS A 37 1.97 -11.15 24.87
N THR A 38 1.62 -11.71 23.71
CA THR A 38 0.29 -12.32 23.47
C THR A 38 0.34 -13.84 23.39
N VAL A 39 1.47 -14.42 22.99
CA VAL A 39 1.61 -15.86 22.74
C VAL A 39 1.53 -16.64 24.06
N LYS A 40 0.79 -17.75 24.02
CA LYS A 40 0.80 -18.77 25.05
C LYS A 40 1.74 -19.88 24.58
N MET A 41 2.76 -20.17 25.38
CA MET A 41 3.74 -21.20 25.06
C MET A 41 4.01 -22.01 26.32
N ASP A 42 4.09 -23.33 26.16
CA ASP A 42 4.31 -24.25 27.26
C ASP A 42 5.64 -23.94 27.98
N GLY A 43 5.60 -23.96 29.31
CA GLY A 43 6.75 -23.61 30.15
C GLY A 43 6.91 -22.12 30.47
N PHE A 44 6.16 -21.21 29.82
CA PHE A 44 6.25 -19.77 30.08
C PHE A 44 4.91 -19.16 30.50
N ARG A 45 4.95 -18.28 31.50
CA ARG A 45 3.76 -17.49 31.88
C ARG A 45 3.34 -16.61 30.69
N PRO A 46 2.04 -16.54 30.34
CA PRO A 46 1.57 -15.71 29.24
C PRO A 46 2.12 -14.28 29.32
N GLY A 47 2.68 -13.80 28.20
CA GLY A 47 3.29 -12.48 28.08
C GLY A 47 4.70 -12.31 28.67
N LYS A 48 5.31 -13.38 29.19
CA LYS A 48 6.70 -13.39 29.70
C LYS A 48 7.59 -14.37 28.93
N VAL A 49 7.24 -14.70 27.69
CA VAL A 49 8.05 -15.55 26.82
C VAL A 49 9.25 -14.75 26.29
N PRO A 50 10.49 -15.23 26.40
CA PRO A 50 11.64 -14.58 25.80
C PRO A 50 11.53 -14.49 24.28
N VAL A 51 11.94 -13.36 23.70
CA VAL A 51 11.86 -13.11 22.25
C VAL A 51 12.65 -14.16 21.46
N SER A 52 13.78 -14.65 21.98
CA SER A 52 14.59 -15.68 21.33
C SER A 52 13.83 -17.00 21.11
N VAL A 53 13.00 -17.40 22.09
CA VAL A 53 12.21 -18.64 22.00
C VAL A 53 11.05 -18.45 21.01
N VAL A 54 10.39 -17.29 21.05
CA VAL A 54 9.33 -16.95 20.08
C VAL A 54 9.89 -16.89 18.66
N LYS A 55 11.09 -16.34 18.48
CA LYS A 55 11.79 -16.30 17.18
C LYS A 55 12.10 -17.70 16.66
N GLN A 56 12.50 -18.63 17.53
CA GLN A 56 12.76 -20.00 17.11
C GLN A 56 11.48 -20.73 16.68
N ALA A 57 10.36 -20.51 17.36
CA ALA A 57 9.09 -21.17 17.06
C ALA A 57 8.34 -20.54 15.87
N TYR A 58 8.32 -19.21 15.78
CA TYR A 58 7.48 -18.46 14.84
C TYR A 58 8.27 -17.60 13.84
N GLY A 59 9.60 -17.63 13.87
CA GLY A 59 10.43 -16.71 13.09
C GLY A 59 10.18 -16.73 11.58
N ALA A 60 10.01 -17.91 10.99
CA ALA A 60 9.73 -18.05 9.56
C ALA A 60 8.35 -17.48 9.18
N GLN A 61 7.31 -17.81 9.97
CA GLN A 61 5.96 -17.33 9.74
C GLN A 61 5.87 -15.80 9.91
N VAL A 62 6.47 -15.27 10.97
CA VAL A 62 6.52 -13.83 11.24
C VAL A 62 7.28 -13.09 10.16
N ARG A 63 8.36 -13.66 9.62
CA ARG A 63 9.11 -13.06 8.53
C ARG A 63 8.21 -12.89 7.29
N GLN A 64 7.49 -13.93 6.88
CA GLN A 64 6.63 -13.86 5.70
C GLN A 64 5.49 -12.85 5.86
N GLU A 65 4.87 -12.81 7.05
CA GLU A 65 3.82 -11.83 7.36
C GLU A 65 4.36 -10.40 7.34
N VAL A 66 5.53 -10.17 7.95
CA VAL A 66 6.16 -8.85 7.98
C VAL A 66 6.60 -8.38 6.60
N ILE A 67 7.00 -9.28 5.71
CA ILE A 67 7.33 -8.91 4.32
C ILE A 67 6.10 -8.34 3.61
N GLY A 68 4.93 -8.96 3.76
CA GLY A 68 3.68 -8.43 3.23
C GLY A 68 3.36 -7.05 3.81
N ASP A 69 3.40 -6.93 5.14
CA ASP A 69 3.14 -5.66 5.85
C ASP A 69 4.10 -4.54 5.38
N VAL A 70 5.38 -4.86 5.17
CA VAL A 70 6.42 -3.91 4.74
C VAL A 70 6.23 -3.49 3.28
N ILE A 71 5.84 -4.41 2.41
CA ILE A 71 5.53 -4.09 1.00
C ILE A 71 4.35 -3.11 0.95
N GLU A 72 3.27 -3.39 1.68
CA GLU A 72 2.10 -2.51 1.73
C GLU A 72 2.45 -1.12 2.30
N SER A 73 3.17 -1.07 3.42
CA SER A 73 3.53 0.19 4.05
C SER A 73 4.48 1.02 3.19
N SER A 74 5.51 0.39 2.60
CA SER A 74 6.47 1.07 1.74
C SER A 74 5.83 1.56 0.44
N TYR A 75 4.90 0.81 -0.14
CA TYR A 75 4.14 1.26 -1.31
C TYR A 75 3.33 2.52 -0.98
N HIS A 76 2.65 2.55 0.18
CA HIS A 76 1.89 3.71 0.61
C HIS A 76 2.79 4.94 0.84
N GLU A 77 3.94 4.76 1.50
CA GLU A 77 4.94 5.82 1.69
C GLU A 77 5.47 6.35 0.35
N ALA A 78 5.76 5.46 -0.61
CA ALA A 78 6.23 5.84 -1.93
C ALA A 78 5.20 6.69 -2.70
N ILE A 79 3.92 6.30 -2.67
CA ILE A 79 2.85 7.08 -3.32
C ILE A 79 2.73 8.47 -2.69
N LEU A 80 2.77 8.55 -1.35
CA LEU A 80 2.64 9.82 -0.64
C LEU A 80 3.81 10.76 -0.93
N GLN A 81 5.03 10.23 -0.97
CA GLN A 81 6.23 10.99 -1.30
C GLN A 81 6.16 11.57 -2.72
N GLU A 82 5.68 10.77 -3.68
CA GLU A 82 5.61 11.13 -5.08
C GLU A 82 4.28 11.80 -5.47
N LYS A 83 3.38 11.99 -4.48
CA LYS A 83 2.04 12.59 -4.64
C LYS A 83 1.20 11.95 -5.76
N LEU A 84 1.42 10.67 -6.03
CA LEU A 84 0.68 9.95 -7.05
C LEU A 84 -0.74 9.67 -6.57
N ARG A 85 -1.70 9.72 -7.51
CA ARG A 85 -3.11 9.40 -7.23
C ARG A 85 -3.47 8.11 -7.96
N PRO A 86 -3.23 6.93 -7.36
CA PRO A 86 -3.56 5.67 -7.98
C PRO A 86 -5.09 5.54 -8.13
N ALA A 87 -5.54 5.08 -9.29
CA ALA A 87 -6.94 4.87 -9.62
C ALA A 87 -7.45 3.47 -9.23
N GLY A 88 -6.54 2.52 -9.00
CA GLY A 88 -6.86 1.14 -8.65
C GLY A 88 -5.83 0.52 -7.71
N MET A 89 -6.05 -0.77 -7.41
CA MET A 89 -5.06 -1.56 -6.66
C MET A 89 -3.82 -1.78 -7.53
N PRO A 90 -2.61 -1.69 -6.97
CA PRO A 90 -1.39 -1.97 -7.72
C PRO A 90 -1.27 -3.46 -8.03
N GLU A 91 -0.66 -3.77 -9.18
CA GLU A 91 -0.11 -5.09 -9.44
C GLU A 91 1.32 -5.13 -8.88
N ILE A 92 1.52 -5.93 -7.84
CA ILE A 92 2.81 -6.05 -7.15
C ILE A 92 3.50 -7.34 -7.60
N LEU A 93 4.67 -7.19 -8.23
CA LEU A 93 5.53 -8.29 -8.64
C LEU A 93 6.86 -8.21 -7.86
N PRO A 94 7.24 -9.26 -7.11
CA PRO A 94 8.55 -9.31 -6.48
C PRO A 94 9.65 -9.41 -7.53
N ILE A 95 10.71 -8.60 -7.38
CA ILE A 95 11.90 -8.63 -8.26
C ILE A 95 12.99 -9.48 -7.63
N SER A 96 13.14 -9.43 -6.31
CA SER A 96 14.09 -10.25 -5.55
C SER A 96 13.36 -11.19 -4.60
N ASP A 97 14.02 -12.29 -4.25
CA ASP A 97 13.46 -13.27 -3.31
C ASP A 97 13.36 -12.66 -1.90
N ALA A 98 12.31 -13.07 -1.18
CA ALA A 98 12.08 -12.71 0.23
C ALA A 98 13.24 -13.14 1.17
N GLU A 99 14.11 -14.03 0.70
CA GLU A 99 15.27 -14.55 1.43
C GLU A 99 16.55 -13.74 1.25
N ASP A 100 16.57 -12.75 0.35
CA ASP A 100 17.76 -11.96 0.07
C ASP A 100 18.28 -11.24 1.33
N LYS A 101 19.60 -11.33 1.53
CA LYS A 101 20.27 -10.72 2.69
C LYS A 101 20.39 -9.20 2.56
N ASP A 102 20.32 -8.70 1.34
CA ASP A 102 20.57 -7.30 1.02
C ASP A 102 19.29 -6.45 0.97
N GLY A 103 18.11 -7.06 1.13
CA GLY A 103 16.82 -6.38 1.17
C GLY A 103 15.80 -7.02 0.24
N ILE A 104 14.67 -6.33 0.05
CA ILE A 104 13.59 -6.77 -0.84
C ILE A 104 13.38 -5.68 -1.90
N ALA A 105 13.38 -6.09 -3.16
CA ALA A 105 13.01 -5.27 -4.29
C ALA A 105 11.72 -5.79 -4.90
N TYR A 106 10.78 -4.89 -5.18
CA TYR A 106 9.55 -5.22 -5.89
C TYR A 106 9.15 -4.11 -6.86
N SER A 107 8.42 -4.48 -7.90
CA SER A 107 7.76 -3.53 -8.79
C SER A 107 6.27 -3.47 -8.49
N ALA A 108 5.74 -2.26 -8.35
CA ALA A 108 4.31 -1.99 -8.29
C ALA A 108 3.88 -1.24 -9.55
N THR A 109 3.08 -1.88 -10.39
CA THR A 109 2.45 -1.24 -11.54
C THR A 109 1.09 -0.71 -11.14
N VAL A 110 0.82 0.56 -11.42
CA VAL A 110 -0.47 1.19 -11.09
C VAL A 110 -0.89 2.19 -12.16
N GLU A 111 -2.19 2.35 -12.33
CA GLU A 111 -2.77 3.40 -13.16
C GLU A 111 -3.03 4.63 -12.33
N VAL A 112 -2.66 5.81 -12.83
CA VAL A 112 -2.84 7.09 -12.14
C VAL A 112 -3.96 7.90 -12.77
N TYR A 113 -4.68 8.67 -11.95
CA TYR A 113 -5.66 9.62 -12.48
C TYR A 113 -4.97 10.66 -13.37
N PRO A 114 -5.57 11.00 -14.52
CA PRO A 114 -5.08 12.11 -15.33
C PRO A 114 -5.26 13.44 -14.57
N GLU A 115 -4.35 14.38 -14.80
CA GLU A 115 -4.55 15.76 -14.40
C GLU A 115 -5.48 16.44 -15.41
N ILE A 116 -6.67 16.85 -14.96
CA ILE A 116 -7.61 17.63 -15.76
C ILE A 116 -7.34 19.10 -15.45
N THR A 117 -6.71 19.83 -16.38
CA THR A 117 -6.25 21.21 -16.16
C THR A 117 -7.32 22.26 -16.42
N SER A 118 -8.11 22.13 -17.48
CA SER A 118 -9.23 23.05 -17.75
C SER A 118 -10.20 22.43 -18.74
N VAL A 119 -11.49 22.47 -18.41
CA VAL A 119 -12.57 22.23 -19.36
C VAL A 119 -13.12 23.60 -19.69
N GLU A 120 -13.15 23.97 -20.98
CA GLU A 120 -13.75 25.23 -21.42
C GLU A 120 -15.27 25.16 -21.22
N LEU A 121 -15.76 25.78 -20.14
CA LEU A 121 -17.18 25.81 -19.78
C LEU A 121 -17.91 27.03 -20.38
N GLU A 122 -17.16 27.99 -20.91
CA GLU A 122 -17.72 29.25 -21.42
C GLU A 122 -18.54 29.08 -22.71
N SER A 123 -18.31 27.98 -23.46
CA SER A 123 -19.07 27.63 -24.66
C SER A 123 -20.30 26.77 -24.37
N LEU A 124 -20.56 26.41 -23.10
CA LEU A 124 -21.67 25.53 -22.74
C LEU A 124 -22.95 26.34 -22.55
N GLU A 125 -23.82 26.33 -23.55
CA GLU A 125 -25.16 26.91 -23.44
C GLU A 125 -26.10 25.96 -22.68
N ILE A 126 -26.64 26.42 -21.55
CA ILE A 126 -27.61 25.67 -20.74
C ILE A 126 -28.98 26.31 -20.93
N GLU A 127 -29.89 25.63 -21.63
CA GLU A 127 -31.31 26.00 -21.63
C GLU A 127 -31.94 25.59 -20.30
N LYS A 128 -32.48 26.58 -19.57
CA LYS A 128 -33.31 26.34 -18.39
C LYS A 128 -34.77 26.30 -18.81
N PRO A 129 -35.41 25.12 -18.92
CA PRO A 129 -36.83 25.05 -19.19
C PRO A 129 -37.58 25.66 -17.99
N ILE A 130 -38.46 26.61 -18.27
CA ILE A 130 -39.41 27.16 -17.31
C ILE A 130 -40.76 26.56 -17.68
N ALA A 131 -41.32 25.78 -16.76
CA ALA A 131 -42.66 25.22 -16.88
C ALA A 131 -43.55 25.89 -15.84
N ASP A 132 -44.66 26.46 -16.29
CA ASP A 132 -45.73 26.96 -15.43
C ASP A 132 -46.72 25.83 -15.19
N ILE A 133 -47.15 25.65 -13.94
CA ILE A 133 -48.12 24.62 -13.55
C ILE A 133 -49.52 25.14 -13.88
N SER A 134 -50.25 24.39 -14.71
CA SER A 134 -51.62 24.74 -15.11
C SER A 134 -52.66 24.06 -14.21
N GLU A 135 -53.92 24.54 -14.24
CA GLU A 135 -55.01 23.93 -13.46
C GLU A 135 -55.34 22.50 -13.91
N ASP A 136 -55.00 22.12 -15.15
CA ASP A 136 -55.11 20.74 -15.65
C ASP A 136 -54.06 19.78 -15.04
N ASP A 137 -52.99 20.32 -14.45
CA ASP A 137 -51.94 19.55 -13.74
C ASP A 137 -52.25 19.39 -12.24
N MET A 138 -53.33 20.01 -11.74
CA MET A 138 -53.73 20.00 -10.33
C MET A 138 -54.95 19.09 -10.11
N ASP A 139 -54.72 17.91 -9.53
CA ASP A 139 -55.76 16.95 -9.08
C ASP A 139 -56.26 17.28 -7.65
#